data_AF-A0A6M3IFF7-F1
#
_entry.id   AF-A0A6M3IFF7-F1
#
_cell.length_a   1.000
_cell.length_b   1.000
_cell.length_c   1.000
_cell.angle_alpha   90.00
_cell.angle_beta   90.00
_cell.angle_gamma   90.00
#
_symmetry.space_group_name_H-M   'P 1'
#
loop_
_entity.id
_entity.type
_entity.pdbx_description
1 polymer ?
#
loop_
_entity_poly.entity_id
_entity_poly.type
_entity_poly.pdbx_seq_one_letter_code
_entity_poly.pdbx_strand_id
1 'polypeptide(L)' 'MPKALEAKLKRTAKKRGYSEEREDAYVYGTLRKTGWTPKHQKPKKYYRSKKK' A
#
# COMPACT_ATOMS: atom_id res chain seq x y z
N MET A 1 -8.95 3.05 1.18
CA MET A 1 -7.78 3.95 1.05
C MET A 1 -8.27 5.36 1.33
N PRO A 2 -7.54 6.20 2.09
CA PRO A 2 -7.95 7.58 2.35
C PRO A 2 -7.76 8.41 1.07
N LYS A 3 -8.85 8.66 0.33
CA LYS A 3 -8.80 9.29 -1.01
C LYS A 3 -8.09 10.65 -1.03
N ALA A 4 -8.29 11.46 0.01
CA ALA A 4 -7.66 12.78 0.12
C ALA A 4 -6.14 12.69 0.31
N LEU A 5 -5.65 11.72 1.09
CA LEU A 5 -4.23 11.52 1.32
C LEU A 5 -3.56 10.93 0.08
N GLU A 6 -4.21 9.95 -0.55
CA GLU A 6 -3.76 9.34 -1.80
C GLU A 6 -3.52 10.39 -2.90
N ALA A 7 -4.48 11.29 -3.13
CA ALA A 7 -4.35 12.35 -4.13
C ALA A 7 -3.17 13.30 -3.86
N LYS A 8 -2.91 13.63 -2.58
CA LYS A 8 -1.75 14.43 -2.19
C LYS A 8 -0.43 13.70 -2.46
N LEU A 9 -0.37 12.40 -2.15
CA LEU A 9 0.81 11.58 -2.39
C LEU A 9 1.10 11.39 -3.88
N LYS A 10 0.06 11.16 -4.70
CA LYS A 10 0.19 11.11 -6.17
C LYS A 10 0.74 12.41 -6.74
N ARG A 11 0.19 13.56 -6.34
CA ARG A 11 0.74 14.88 -6.73
C ARG A 11 2.21 15.05 -6.34
N THR A 12 2.59 14.54 -5.16
CA THR A 12 3.98 14.60 -4.68
C THR A 12 4.90 13.69 -5.50
N ALA A 13 4.45 12.49 -5.84
CA ALA A 13 5.18 11.55 -6.70
C ALA A 13 5.38 12.10 -8.12
N LYS A 14 4.34 12.69 -8.73
CA LYS A 14 4.45 13.35 -10.04
C LYS A 14 5.45 14.50 -10.03
N LYS A 15 5.42 15.35 -8.99
CA LYS A 15 6.41 16.43 -8.83
C LYS A 15 7.84 15.91 -8.71
N ARG A 16 8.03 14.68 -8.22
CA ARG A 16 9.34 14.02 -8.12
C ARG A 16 9.74 13.28 -9.39
N GLY A 17 8.91 13.29 -10.43
CA GLY A 17 9.21 12.62 -11.70
C GLY A 17 9.21 11.09 -11.59
N TYR A 18 8.44 10.51 -10.67
CA TYR A 18 8.32 9.06 -10.57
C TYR A 18 7.53 8.49 -11.76
N SER A 19 7.95 7.32 -12.24
CA SER A 19 7.16 6.49 -13.16
C SER A 19 5.89 6.01 -12.46
N GLU A 20 4.89 5.60 -13.23
CA GLU A 20 3.59 5.15 -12.72
C GLU A 20 3.73 4.05 -11.64
N GLU A 21 4.57 3.04 -11.91
CA GLU A 21 4.86 1.97 -10.95
C GLU A 21 5.49 2.48 -9.65
N ARG A 22 6.38 3.48 -9.75
CA ARG A 22 7.02 4.09 -8.58
C ARG A 22 6.06 5.01 -7.82
N GLU A 23 5.15 5.69 -8.51
CA GLU A 23 4.10 6.49 -7.89
C GLU A 23 3.21 5.60 -7.01
N ASP A 24 2.73 4.48 -7.55
CA ASP A 24 1.88 3.55 -6.81
C ASP A 24 2.63 2.91 -5.63
N ALA A 25 3.89 2.51 -5.82
CA ALA A 25 4.72 1.99 -4.74
C ALA A 25 4.96 3.03 -3.63
N TYR A 26 5.20 4.30 -3.99
CA TYR A 26 5.39 5.40 -3.05
C TYR A 26 4.10 5.68 -2.26
N VAL A 27 2.96 5.74 -2.95
CA VAL A 27 1.64 5.98 -2.34
C VAL A 27 1.30 4.84 -1.36
N TYR A 28 1.43 3.59 -1.80
CA TYR A 28 1.15 2.41 -0.97
C TYR A 28 2.08 2.35 0.25
N GLY A 29 3.39 2.51 0.05
CA GLY A 29 4.37 2.47 1.13
C GLY A 29 4.15 3.58 2.17
N THR A 30 3.85 4.79 1.72
CA THR A 30 3.58 5.92 2.62
C THR A 30 2.29 5.71 3.41
N LEU A 31 1.24 5.22 2.77
CA LEU A 31 -0.01 4.89 3.45
C LEU A 31 0.18 3.81 4.52
N ARG A 32 0.97 2.78 4.24
CA ARG A 32 1.29 1.73 5.22
C ARG A 32 2.01 2.30 6.45
N LYS A 33 2.91 3.27 6.26
CA LYS A 33 3.59 3.98 7.37
C LYS A 33 2.64 4.82 8.22
N THR A 34 1.55 5.32 7.64
CA THR A 34 0.51 6.05 8.40
C THR A 34 -0.45 5.15 9.18
N GLY A 35 -0.21 3.84 9.23
CA GLY A 35 -1.08 2.87 9.90
C GLY A 35 -2.32 2.48 9.08
N TRP A 36 -2.40 2.91 7.81
CA TRP A 36 -3.52 2.55 6.96
C TRP A 36 -3.49 1.05 6.62
N THR A 37 -4.61 0.40 6.88
CA THR A 37 -4.82 -1.02 6.59
C THR A 37 -5.92 -1.18 5.54
N PRO A 38 -5.70 -1.94 4.45
CA PRO A 38 -6.74 -2.20 3.46
C PRO A 38 -7.88 -3.03 4.08
N LYS A 39 -9.12 -2.67 3.73
CA LYS A 39 -10.35 -3.31 4.25
C LYS A 39 -10.48 -4.78 3.80
N HIS A 40 -9.85 -5.14 2.69
CA HIS A 40 -9.90 -6.49 2.12
C HIS A 40 -8.48 -7.02 2.06
N GLN A 41 -8.07 -7.72 3.11
CA GLN A 41 -6.85 -8.53 3.08
C GLN A 41 -7.23 -9.96 2.79
N LYS A 42 -6.49 -10.61 1.87
CA LYS A 42 -6.62 -12.06 1.67
C LYS A 42 -6.28 -12.74 3.00
N PRO A 43 -7.11 -13.68 3.50
CA PRO A 43 -6.82 -14.38 4.74
C PRO A 43 -5.47 -15.10 4.61
N LYS A 44 -4.60 -14.98 5.63
CA LYS A 44 -3.37 -15.76 5.68
C LYS A 44 -3.74 -17.24 5.68
N LYS A 45 -3.41 -17.96 4.60
CA LYS A 45 -3.47 -19.43 4.57
C LYS A 45 -2.43 -19.96 5.56
N TYR A 46 -2.86 -20.33 6.76
CA TYR A 46 -2.04 -21.15 7.64
C TYR A 46 -2.02 -22.57 7.06
N TYR A 47 -0.91 -22.98 6.47
CA TYR A 47 -0.66 -24.41 6.24
C TYR A 47 -0.51 -25.06 7.61
N ARG A 48 -1.54 -25.79 8.06
CA ARG A 48 -1.46 -26.68 9.22
C ARG A 48 -0.44 -27.76 8.87
N SER A 49 0.84 -27.53 9.17
CA SER A 49 1.84 -28.59 9.20
C SER A 49 1.44 -29.54 10.33
N LYS A 50 0.77 -30.65 9.98
CA LYS A 50 0.50 -31.74 10.91
C LYS A 50 1.84 -32.21 11.48
N LYS A 51 1.94 -32.18 12.80
CA LYS A 51 3.08 -32.72 13.56
C LYS A 51 3.22 -34.22 13.28
N LYS A 52 4.50 -34.63 13.34
CA LYS A 52 5.09 -35.97 13.45
C LYS A 52 4.15 -37.11 13.80
#